data_AF-A0A3P8BW16-F1
#
_entry.id   AF-A0A3P8BW16-F1
#
_cell.length_a   1.000
_cell.length_b   1.000
_cell.length_c   1.000
_cell.angle_alpha   90.00
_cell.angle_beta   90.00
_cell.angle_gamma   90.00
#
_symmetry.space_group_name_H-M   'P 1'
#
loop_
_entity.id
_entity.type
_entity.pdbx_description
1 polymer ?
#
loop_
_entity_poly.entity_id
_entity_poly.type
_entity_poly.pdbx_seq_one_letter_code
_entity_poly.pdbx_strand_id
1 'polypeptide(L)'
;MVVRPRTEFLLNVVDSLAKKDDLNVFAQPVLEQEVPGYHRIIKKPIDLAAMREKILNFECRSLVSLEQDFMLMISNCLKFNRKNPYYYKYGLRMKEEVGLFC
;
A
#
# COMPACT_ATOMS: atom_id res chain seq x y z
N MET A 1 -16.18 -0.52 -20.79
CA MET A 1 -15.02 0.38 -20.86
C MET A 1 -13.80 -0.45 -21.20
N VAL A 2 -13.02 -0.10 -22.23
CA VAL A 2 -11.78 -0.82 -22.56
C VAL A 2 -10.70 -0.36 -21.59
N VAL A 3 -10.25 -1.26 -20.70
CA VAL A 3 -9.11 -0.99 -19.81
C VAL A 3 -7.85 -0.91 -20.68
N ARG A 4 -7.05 0.13 -20.50
CA ARG A 4 -5.83 0.31 -21.29
C ARG A 4 -4.76 -0.68 -20.80
N PRO A 5 -3.90 -1.25 -21.68
CA PRO A 5 -2.89 -2.24 -21.28
C PRO A 5 -1.98 -1.80 -20.13
N ARG A 6 -1.63 -0.51 -20.07
CA ARG A 6 -0.86 0.07 -18.95
C ARG A 6 -1.62 0.04 -17.63
N THR A 7 -2.90 0.40 -17.65
CA THR A 7 -3.77 0.39 -16.46
C THR A 7 -3.89 -1.04 -15.95
N GLU A 8 -4.14 -1.99 -16.84
CA GLU A 8 -4.20 -3.42 -16.52
C GLU A 8 -2.90 -3.94 -15.90
N PHE A 9 -1.75 -3.57 -16.49
CA PHE A 9 -0.45 -3.92 -15.92
C PHE A 9 -0.26 -3.39 -14.49
N LEU A 10 -0.58 -2.12 -14.22
CA LEU A 10 -0.46 -1.55 -12.88
C LEU A 10 -1.42 -2.21 -11.88
N LEU A 11 -2.64 -2.54 -12.32
CA LEU A 11 -3.60 -3.28 -11.50
C LEU A 11 -3.08 -4.68 -11.15
N ASN A 12 -2.47 -5.38 -12.11
CA ASN A 12 -1.87 -6.70 -11.87
C ASN A 12 -0.69 -6.64 -10.88
N VAL A 13 0.06 -5.54 -10.86
CA VAL A 13 1.09 -5.31 -9.82
C VAL A 13 0.43 -5.16 -8.45
N VAL A 14 -0.62 -4.34 -8.32
CA VAL A 14 -1.37 -4.19 -7.06
C VAL A 14 -1.96 -5.54 -6.60
N ASP A 15 -2.53 -6.32 -7.52
CA ASP A 15 -3.08 -7.64 -7.21
C ASP A 15 -1.99 -8.62 -6.74
N SER A 16 -0.78 -8.50 -7.28
CA SER A 16 0.37 -9.29 -6.83
C SER A 16 0.85 -8.87 -5.44
N LEU A 17 0.82 -7.57 -5.12
CA LEU A 17 1.08 -7.07 -3.77
C LEU A 17 0.02 -7.56 -2.77
N ALA A 18 -1.26 -7.50 -3.13
CA ALA A 18 -2.35 -7.99 -2.28
C ALA A 18 -2.18 -9.48 -1.93
N LYS A 19 -1.71 -10.30 -2.87
CA LYS A 19 -1.41 -11.73 -2.62
C LYS A 19 -0.26 -11.97 -1.65
N LYS A 20 0.62 -10.98 -1.42
CA LYS A 20 1.70 -11.05 -0.42
C LYS A 20 1.25 -10.56 0.96
N ASP A 21 0.12 -9.88 1.03
CA ASP A 21 -0.47 -9.41 2.28
C ASP A 21 -1.42 -10.46 2.87
N ASP A 22 -0.85 -11.56 3.37
CA ASP A 22 -1.60 -12.72 3.91
C ASP A 22 -2.67 -12.34 4.95
N LEU A 23 -2.41 -11.28 5.71
CA LEU A 23 -3.26 -10.82 6.82
C LEU A 23 -4.21 -9.69 6.42
N ASN A 24 -4.20 -9.24 5.16
CA ASN A 24 -4.97 -8.10 4.68
C ASN A 24 -4.73 -6.81 5.48
N VAL A 25 -3.54 -6.62 6.04
CA VAL A 25 -3.17 -5.45 6.87
C VAL A 25 -3.16 -4.16 6.03
N PHE A 26 -2.85 -4.27 4.74
CA PHE A 26 -2.71 -3.18 3.79
C PHE A 26 -3.85 -3.15 2.77
N ALA A 27 -4.82 -4.05 2.88
CA ALA A 27 -5.88 -4.23 1.88
C ALA A 27 -6.87 -3.07 1.84
N GLN A 28 -7.13 -2.41 2.97
CA GLN A 28 -8.15 -1.37 3.15
C GLN A 28 -7.62 -0.21 4.01
N PRO A 29 -8.26 0.98 3.96
CA PRO A 29 -7.87 2.11 4.80
C PRO A 29 -7.93 1.77 6.29
N VAL A 30 -6.93 2.23 7.06
CA VAL A 30 -6.94 2.08 8.51
C VAL A 30 -8.03 2.97 9.10
N LEU A 31 -9.02 2.40 9.78
CA LEU A 31 -10.13 3.14 10.37
C LEU A 31 -9.79 3.61 11.78
N GLU A 32 -10.10 4.87 12.10
CA GLU A 32 -9.84 5.45 13.43
C GLU A 32 -10.53 4.68 14.57
N GLN A 33 -11.70 4.08 14.28
CA GLN A 33 -12.44 3.27 15.24
C GLN A 33 -11.76 1.93 15.58
N GLU A 34 -10.96 1.39 14.66
CA GLU A 34 -10.22 0.14 14.83
C GLU A 34 -8.81 0.38 15.37
N VAL A 35 -8.20 1.49 14.94
CA VAL A 35 -6.85 1.90 15.35
C VAL A 35 -6.88 3.35 15.83
N PRO A 36 -7.29 3.59 17.09
CA PRO A 36 -7.36 4.94 17.65
C PRO A 36 -6.02 5.67 17.63
N GLY A 37 -6.03 6.92 17.17
CA GLY A 37 -4.85 7.77 17.06
C GLY A 37 -4.05 7.63 15.77
N TYR A 38 -4.44 6.74 14.84
CA TYR A 38 -3.73 6.54 13.58
C TYR A 38 -3.61 7.85 12.78
N HIS A 39 -4.72 8.54 12.55
CA HIS A 39 -4.74 9.79 11.76
C HIS A 39 -4.10 10.99 12.49
N ARG A 40 -3.91 10.87 13.81
CA ARG A 40 -3.13 11.86 14.57
C ARG A 40 -1.65 11.79 14.23
N ILE A 41 -1.12 10.61 13.93
CA ILE A 41 0.30 10.35 13.66
C ILE A 41 0.59 10.33 12.15
N ILE A 42 -0.28 9.68 11.38
CA ILE A 42 -0.14 9.46 9.94
C ILE A 42 -0.99 10.49 9.20
N LYS A 43 -0.35 11.32 8.37
CA LYS A 43 -0.98 12.46 7.71
C LYS A 43 -1.34 12.22 6.25
N LYS A 44 -0.79 11.19 5.65
CA LYS A 44 -1.10 10.76 4.29
C LYS A 44 -1.32 9.24 4.30
N PRO A 45 -2.45 8.74 4.85
CA PRO A 45 -2.80 7.33 4.78
C PRO A 45 -2.87 6.88 3.32
N ILE A 46 -2.49 5.63 3.09
CA ILE A 46 -2.66 4.94 1.82
C ILE A 46 -2.65 3.44 2.07
N ASP A 47 -3.34 2.71 1.21
CA ASP A 47 -3.55 1.27 1.23
C ASP A 47 -3.69 0.76 -0.21
N LEU A 48 -3.76 -0.56 -0.40
CA LEU A 48 -3.81 -1.17 -1.73
C LEU A 48 -5.11 -0.85 -2.48
N ALA A 49 -6.25 -0.69 -1.78
CA ALA A 49 -7.51 -0.29 -2.42
C ALA A 49 -7.41 1.15 -2.93
N ALA A 50 -6.86 2.07 -2.15
CA ALA A 50 -6.61 3.45 -2.58
C ALA A 50 -5.66 3.51 -3.79
N MET A 51 -4.58 2.70 -3.83
CA MET A 51 -3.70 2.62 -5.01
C MET A 51 -4.45 2.14 -6.26
N ARG A 52 -5.32 1.13 -6.10
CA ARG A 52 -6.18 0.63 -7.18
C ARG A 52 -7.09 1.73 -7.72
N GLU A 53 -7.76 2.48 -6.84
CA GLU A 53 -8.62 3.61 -7.22
C GLU A 53 -7.84 4.69 -7.96
N LYS A 54 -6.64 5.06 -7.48
CA LYS A 54 -5.77 6.03 -8.16
C LYS A 54 -5.38 5.59 -9.57
N ILE A 55 -5.18 4.28 -9.80
CA ILE A 55 -4.90 3.73 -11.14
C ILE A 55 -6.15 3.85 -12.04
N LEU A 56 -7.33 3.50 -11.52
CA LEU A 56 -8.60 3.57 -12.26
C LEU A 56 -8.99 5.02 -12.61
N ASN A 57 -8.65 5.97 -11.74
CA ASN A 57 -8.86 7.41 -11.94
C ASN A 57 -7.75 8.10 -12.75
N PHE A 58 -6.77 7.34 -13.27
CA PHE A 58 -5.61 7.85 -14.02
C PHE A 58 -4.73 8.83 -13.24
N GLU A 59 -4.74 8.78 -11.91
CA GLU A 59 -3.85 9.54 -11.03
C GLU A 59 -2.48 8.85 -10.88
N CYS A 60 -2.49 7.52 -10.79
CA CYS A 60 -1.28 6.68 -10.83
C CYS A 60 -1.12 6.11 -12.25
N ARG A 61 -0.13 6.61 -12.98
CA ARG A 61 0.05 6.33 -14.43
C ARG A 61 1.36 5.62 -14.77
N SER A 62 2.21 5.33 -13.78
CA SER A 62 3.49 4.66 -13.98
C SER A 62 3.84 3.76 -12.80
N LEU A 63 4.80 2.85 -13.02
CA LEU A 63 5.40 2.08 -11.93
C LEU A 63 6.04 2.99 -10.88
N VAL A 64 6.65 4.10 -11.30
CA VAL A 64 7.27 5.07 -10.39
C VAL A 64 6.23 5.70 -9.45
N SER A 65 5.04 6.10 -9.96
CA SER A 65 4.00 6.64 -9.08
C SER A 65 3.42 5.57 -8.14
N LEU A 66 3.31 4.33 -8.62
CA LEU A 66 2.84 3.21 -7.79
C LEU A 66 3.85 2.86 -6.69
N GLU A 67 5.14 2.87 -7.02
CA GLU A 67 6.24 2.66 -6.09
C GLU A 67 6.24 3.71 -4.98
N GLN A 68 6.03 4.99 -5.33
CA GLN A 68 5.95 6.06 -4.34
C GLN A 68 4.81 5.83 -3.34
N ASP A 69 3.64 5.42 -3.83
CA ASP A 69 2.49 5.08 -2.98
C ASP A 69 2.77 3.85 -2.12
N PHE A 70 3.38 2.80 -2.69
CA PHE A 70 3.81 1.61 -1.96
C PHE A 70 4.80 1.94 -0.84
N MET A 71 5.82 2.73 -1.14
CA MET A 71 6.83 3.15 -0.15
C MET A 71 6.22 4.06 0.94
N LEU A 72 5.23 4.88 0.59
CA LEU A 72 4.46 5.65 1.56
C LEU A 72 3.66 4.72 2.49
N MET A 73 3.00 3.71 1.96
CA MET A 73 2.26 2.69 2.73
C MET A 73 3.17 2.01 3.76
N ILE A 74 4.34 1.54 3.33
CA ILE A 74 5.33 0.91 4.22
C ILE A 74 5.85 1.91 5.26
N SER A 75 6.22 3.12 4.83
CA SER A 75 6.71 4.17 5.75
C SER A 75 5.69 4.51 6.84
N ASN A 76 4.41 4.63 6.48
CA ASN A 76 3.32 4.85 7.42
C ASN A 76 3.19 3.70 8.42
N CYS A 77 3.26 2.46 7.94
CA CYS A 77 3.22 1.27 8.79
C CYS A 77 4.37 1.27 9.80
N LEU A 78 5.61 1.46 9.35
CA LEU A 78 6.78 1.47 10.22
C LEU A 78 6.74 2.63 11.22
N LYS A 79 6.30 3.82 10.78
CA LYS A 79 6.17 5.01 11.64
C LYS A 79 5.15 4.80 12.76
N PHE A 80 3.97 4.29 12.43
CA PHE A 80 2.92 4.07 13.42
C PHE A 80 3.28 2.91 14.37
N ASN A 81 3.81 1.82 13.82
CA ASN A 81 4.07 0.58 14.55
C ASN A 81 5.46 0.51 15.21
N ARG A 82 6.17 1.63 15.44
CA ARG A 82 7.52 1.62 16.07
C ARG A 82 7.59 0.88 17.40
N LYS A 83 6.49 0.85 18.16
CA LYS A 83 6.36 0.13 19.44
C LYS A 83 5.59 -1.18 19.34
N ASN A 84 5.15 -1.56 18.13
CA ASN A 84 4.45 -2.80 17.85
C ASN A 84 5.34 -3.67 16.94
N PRO A 85 6.20 -4.53 17.51
CA PRO A 85 7.20 -5.28 16.75
C PRO A 85 6.59 -6.26 15.75
N TYR A 86 5.34 -6.70 15.94
CA TYR A 86 4.65 -7.60 15.02
C TYR A 86 4.37 -6.91 13.68
N TYR A 87 3.58 -5.83 13.69
CA TYR A 87 3.25 -5.12 12.46
C TYR A 87 4.45 -4.37 11.86
N TYR A 88 5.40 -3.94 12.70
CA TYR A 88 6.65 -3.38 12.20
C TYR A 88 7.43 -4.39 11.35
N LYS A 89 7.62 -5.62 11.86
CA LYS A 89 8.29 -6.69 11.10
C LYS A 89 7.48 -7.14 9.89
N TYR A 90 6.15 -7.16 9.99
CA TYR A 90 5.28 -7.46 8.87
C TYR A 90 5.46 -6.47 7.71
N GLY A 91 5.50 -5.16 8.00
CA GLY A 91 5.78 -4.13 7.00
C GLY A 91 7.18 -4.23 6.40
N LEU A 92 8.19 -4.60 7.19
CA LEU A 92 9.55 -4.86 6.66
C LEU A 92 9.58 -6.06 5.73
N ARG A 93 8.95 -7.18 6.11
CA ARG A 93 8.85 -8.38 5.27
C ARG A 93 8.17 -8.06 3.93
N MET A 94 7.06 -7.32 3.98
CA MET A 94 6.36 -6.87 2.78
C MET A 94 7.27 -6.02 1.87
N LYS A 95 8.11 -5.15 2.44
CA LYS A 95 9.10 -4.37 1.68
C LYS A 95 10.19 -5.25 1.04
N GLU A 96 10.67 -6.26 1.75
CA GLU A 96 11.75 -7.15 1.28
C GLU A 96 11.28 -8.11 0.19
N GLU A 97 10.08 -8.67 0.33
CA GLU A 97 9.53 -9.64 -0.64
C GLU A 97 9.17 -9.02 -1.99
N VAL A 98 8.97 -7.70 -2.04
CA VAL A 98 8.47 -7.05 -3.24
C VAL A 98 9.54 -6.86 -4.29
N GLY A 99 10.84 -6.86 -3.97
CA GLY A 99 12.00 -7.04 -4.89
C GLY A 99 12.03 -6.27 -6.24
N LEU A 100 11.06 -5.41 -6.51
CA LEU A 100 10.73 -4.84 -7.83
C LEU A 100 11.39 -3.48 -8.06
N PHE A 101 12.13 -2.97 -7.07
CA PHE A 101 12.67 -1.61 -7.06
C PHE A 101 14.11 -1.54 -6.51
N CYS A 102 14.87 -2.62 -6.65
CA CYS A 102 16.33 -2.62 -6.47
C CYS A 102 17.02 -2.43 -7.83
#